data_AF-K2B4S4-F1
#
_entry.id   AF-K2B4S4-F1
#
_cell.length_a   1.000
_cell.length_b   1.000
_cell.length_c   1.000
_cell.angle_alpha   90.00
_cell.angle_beta   90.00
_cell.angle_gamma   90.00
#
_symmetry.space_group_name_H-M   'P 1'
#
loop_
_entity.id
_entity.type
_entity.pdbx_description
1 polymer ?
#
loop_
_entity_poly.entity_id
_entity_poly.type
_entity_poly.pdbx_seq_one_letter_code
_entity_poly.pdbx_strand_id
1 'polypeptide(L)'
;MEMDCEVKLEIKKDKIQHKNQKIKNFDNLIVELSRQKSLGKKIIHVHGVFDLLHIGHIRHFDQAKQKGDILVVSITKDKYVNKGPHRPCFNEQLRAEAIAALHCTDYVVINRWPTAVETIKLIKPHLYVKGDEYQDPKNDLTAKILDEIEAVRSVGGDIDFTNDITFSSSALLNQFFSPFSDEVITYLNKLKKQYSSNKILGYLENAKEMEVLVIGEAIIDIYHFSDVIGKSGKEPILVTKHKYVEHYLGGALAVANHLADFCKHVTCLTYLGEKKEYEEFIRQDLKKNVELIPVYKKDSPTIVKRRYMDEYLKQKLFEVYEINDDFLDAIQTQELVSKLDVLLKENDLVIAADYGHGLLDTHTIQKLCDESKFLSVNTQSNAGNYGFNCISKYPKANYVCIANRELQLTYHQRHFSVFEQLTNFSKDFNYDCITITSGKKGLYVYKQERRIHEAPAFNFNVVDRVGSGDAVLAITSLCAAQDAPSEIIGFIGNVVGAEAVGIMGNKNFMGKIALMKHIDHLLK
;
A
#
# COMPACT_ATOMS: atom_id res chain seq x y z
N MET A 1 -4.38 53.03 -23.06
CA MET A 1 -4.93 51.86 -22.35
C MET A 1 -3.94 50.70 -22.28
N GLU A 2 -2.99 50.58 -23.22
CA GLU A 2 -1.92 49.55 -23.17
C GLU A 2 -0.78 49.88 -22.17
N MET A 3 -0.44 51.17 -22.01
CA MET A 3 0.63 51.61 -21.09
C MET A 3 0.31 51.36 -19.60
N ASP A 4 -0.97 51.27 -19.23
CA ASP A 4 -1.43 50.95 -17.86
C ASP A 4 -1.39 49.44 -17.54
N CYS A 5 -1.34 48.59 -18.57
CA CYS A 5 -1.28 47.13 -18.42
C CYS A 5 0.16 46.65 -18.20
N GLU A 6 1.13 47.25 -18.90
CA GLU A 6 2.56 46.94 -18.72
C GLU A 6 3.07 47.38 -17.34
N VAL A 7 2.69 48.58 -16.88
CA VAL A 7 3.06 49.07 -15.54
C VAL A 7 2.42 48.22 -14.43
N LYS A 8 1.19 47.70 -14.62
CA LYS A 8 0.56 46.77 -13.66
C LYS A 8 1.18 45.36 -13.69
N LEU A 9 1.75 44.93 -14.82
CA LEU A 9 2.47 43.67 -14.97
C LEU A 9 3.89 43.75 -14.38
N GLU A 10 4.58 44.88 -14.52
CA GLU A 10 5.87 45.14 -13.86
C GLU A 10 5.71 45.30 -12.34
N ILE A 11 4.69 46.02 -11.86
CA ILE A 11 4.42 46.15 -10.42
C ILE A 11 3.98 44.81 -9.80
N LYS A 12 3.31 43.91 -10.55
CA LYS A 12 3.01 42.55 -10.10
C LYS A 12 4.24 41.63 -10.11
N LYS A 13 5.14 41.77 -11.09
CA LYS A 13 6.43 41.06 -11.10
C LYS A 13 7.32 41.51 -9.94
N ASP A 14 7.42 42.80 -9.68
CA ASP A 14 8.19 43.35 -8.55
C ASP A 14 7.62 42.95 -7.18
N LYS A 15 6.29 42.84 -7.03
CA LYS A 15 5.68 42.37 -5.77
C LYS A 15 5.83 40.87 -5.53
N ILE A 16 5.92 40.04 -6.57
CA ILE A 16 6.23 38.60 -6.45
C ILE A 16 7.75 38.39 -6.26
N GLN A 17 8.56 39.39 -6.62
CA GLN A 17 10.02 39.39 -6.51
C GLN A 17 10.55 40.01 -5.21
N HIS A 18 9.69 40.30 -4.22
CA HIS A 18 10.07 40.16 -2.82
C HIS A 18 10.24 38.67 -2.49
N LYS A 19 11.22 38.03 -3.16
CA LYS A 19 11.73 36.70 -2.82
C LYS A 19 12.04 36.72 -1.33
N ASN A 20 11.32 35.89 -0.61
CA ASN A 20 11.40 35.72 0.83
C ASN A 20 12.89 35.58 1.24
N GLN A 21 13.52 36.66 1.72
CA GLN A 21 14.98 36.74 1.90
C GLN A 21 15.53 35.68 2.85
N LYS A 22 14.62 35.07 3.62
CA LYS A 22 14.84 33.98 4.57
C LYS A 22 15.06 32.64 3.87
N ILE A 23 14.51 32.40 2.69
CA ILE A 23 14.72 31.14 1.94
C ILE A 23 16.09 31.21 1.25
N LYS A 24 17.02 30.33 1.64
CA LYS A 24 18.39 30.29 1.13
C LYS A 24 18.70 28.93 0.51
N ASN A 25 19.59 28.91 -0.48
CA ASN A 25 20.31 27.70 -0.84
C ASN A 25 21.45 27.45 0.18
N PHE A 26 22.01 26.24 0.19
CA PHE A 26 23.06 25.88 1.15
C PHE A 26 24.29 26.79 1.06
N ASP A 27 24.73 27.14 -0.15
CA ASP A 27 25.96 27.91 -0.35
C ASP A 27 25.84 29.31 0.29
N ASN A 28 24.73 30.01 0.04
CA ASN A 28 24.46 31.31 0.65
C ASN A 28 24.17 31.22 2.14
N LEU A 29 23.48 30.15 2.58
CA LEU A 29 23.18 29.93 3.99
C LEU A 29 24.46 29.75 4.80
N ILE A 30 25.40 28.96 4.31
CA ILE A 30 26.67 28.69 5.02
C ILE A 30 27.48 29.96 5.19
N VAL A 31 27.57 30.80 4.16
CA VAL A 31 28.24 32.11 4.24
C VAL A 31 27.60 32.98 5.32
N GLU A 32 26.27 33.08 5.30
CA GLU A 32 25.54 33.91 6.26
C GLU A 32 25.65 33.37 7.69
N LEU A 33 25.52 32.06 7.90
CA LEU A 33 25.70 31.45 9.22
C LEU A 33 27.12 31.60 9.75
N SER A 34 28.14 31.53 8.88
CA SER A 34 29.53 31.77 9.27
C SER A 34 29.72 33.21 9.73
N ARG A 35 29.10 34.18 9.05
CA ARG A 35 29.08 35.59 9.45
C ARG A 35 28.39 35.76 10.80
N GLN A 36 27.21 35.18 10.99
CA GLN A 36 26.47 35.27 12.27
C GLN A 36 27.28 34.64 13.42
N LYS A 37 27.92 33.50 13.20
CA LYS A 37 28.82 32.87 14.18
C LYS A 37 30.01 33.76 14.54
N SER A 38 30.61 34.45 13.56
CA SER A 38 31.69 35.40 13.84
C SER A 38 31.24 36.60 14.69
N LEU A 39 29.94 36.90 14.68
CA LEU A 39 29.30 37.89 15.54
C LEU A 39 28.86 37.32 16.90
N GLY A 40 29.26 36.08 17.22
CA GLY A 40 28.93 35.41 18.49
C GLY A 40 27.48 34.93 18.58
N LYS A 41 26.74 34.87 17.48
CA LYS A 41 25.32 34.50 17.47
C LYS A 41 25.13 32.99 17.61
N LYS A 42 24.22 32.59 18.50
CA LYS A 42 23.86 31.19 18.72
C LYS A 42 22.85 30.70 17.67
N ILE A 43 23.33 29.86 16.75
CA ILE A 43 22.53 29.20 15.71
C ILE A 43 21.74 28.02 16.28
N ILE A 44 20.42 28.03 16.05
CA ILE A 44 19.45 26.99 16.37
C ILE A 44 18.95 26.37 15.06
N HIS A 45 18.78 25.06 15.04
CA HIS A 45 18.32 24.34 13.86
C HIS A 45 17.14 23.43 14.19
N VAL A 46 16.11 23.49 13.35
CA VAL A 46 14.92 22.62 13.40
C VAL A 46 14.76 21.94 12.04
N HIS A 47 14.39 20.65 12.03
CA HIS A 47 14.18 19.86 10.82
C HIS A 47 12.86 19.10 10.84
N GLY A 48 12.16 19.08 9.70
CA GLY A 48 10.97 18.26 9.54
C GLY A 48 10.27 18.43 8.20
N VAL A 49 9.14 17.73 8.07
CA VAL A 49 8.26 17.84 6.90
C VAL A 49 7.41 19.10 6.97
N PHE A 50 6.86 19.46 8.14
CA PHE A 50 6.01 20.66 8.31
C PHE A 50 4.92 20.79 7.24
N ASP A 51 4.14 19.73 7.07
CA ASP A 51 3.25 19.57 5.93
C ASP A 51 2.14 20.65 5.90
N LEU A 52 1.25 20.62 6.89
CA LEU A 52 0.28 21.69 7.13
C LEU A 52 0.78 22.53 8.31
N LEU A 53 0.97 23.83 8.10
CA LEU A 53 1.37 24.74 9.17
C LEU A 53 0.19 24.98 10.12
N HIS A 54 0.41 24.83 11.41
CA HIS A 54 -0.60 25.02 12.47
C HIS A 54 0.05 25.58 13.73
N ILE A 55 -0.76 25.95 14.73
CA ILE A 55 -0.29 26.61 15.95
C ILE A 55 0.81 25.83 16.69
N GLY A 56 0.74 24.49 16.70
CA GLY A 56 1.79 23.64 17.27
C GLY A 56 3.18 23.89 16.66
N HIS A 57 3.29 23.99 15.32
CA HIS A 57 4.57 24.33 14.68
C HIS A 57 5.05 25.73 15.03
N ILE A 58 4.13 26.71 15.06
CA ILE A 58 4.47 28.10 15.37
C ILE A 58 5.04 28.19 16.79
N ARG A 59 4.38 27.57 17.78
CA ARG A 59 4.87 27.52 19.16
C ARG A 59 6.18 26.76 19.30
N HIS A 60 6.33 25.64 18.59
CA HIS A 60 7.58 24.89 18.54
C HIS A 60 8.74 25.75 18.02
N PHE A 61 8.53 26.50 16.92
CA PHE A 61 9.54 27.41 16.38
C PHE A 61 9.81 28.61 17.30
N ASP A 62 8.78 29.17 17.94
CA ASP A 62 8.95 30.25 18.93
C ASP A 62 9.80 29.80 20.13
N GLN A 63 9.54 28.61 20.67
CA GLN A 63 10.34 28.05 21.75
C GLN A 63 11.77 27.73 21.29
N ALA A 64 11.95 27.19 20.08
CA ALA A 64 13.28 26.95 19.53
C ALA A 64 14.06 28.26 19.36
N LYS A 65 13.40 29.31 18.83
CA LYS A 65 13.99 30.64 18.65
C LYS A 65 14.43 31.27 19.99
N GLN A 66 13.70 31.07 21.07
CA GLN A 66 14.09 31.58 22.40
C GLN A 66 15.40 30.97 22.95
N LYS A 67 15.85 29.84 22.40
CA LYS A 67 17.05 29.12 22.87
C LYS A 67 18.35 29.60 22.19
N GLY A 68 18.27 30.56 21.27
CA GLY A 68 19.42 31.19 20.62
C GLY A 68 19.06 32.46 19.86
N ASP A 69 19.93 32.87 18.95
CA ASP A 69 19.80 34.13 18.23
C ASP A 69 19.25 33.95 16.81
N ILE A 70 19.57 32.84 16.16
CA ILE A 70 19.24 32.60 14.74
C ILE A 70 18.60 31.22 14.62
N LEU A 71 17.35 31.17 14.17
CA LEU A 71 16.61 29.95 13.88
C LEU A 71 16.69 29.63 12.38
N VAL A 72 17.27 28.48 12.08
CA VAL A 72 17.28 27.86 10.76
C VAL A 72 16.27 26.72 10.75
N VAL A 73 15.30 26.76 9.85
CA VAL A 73 14.36 25.67 9.64
C VAL A 73 14.68 24.97 8.33
N SER A 74 14.92 23.66 8.39
CA SER A 74 15.17 22.84 7.20
C SER A 74 14.00 21.92 6.89
N ILE A 75 13.67 21.81 5.62
CA ILE A 75 12.46 21.14 5.15
C ILE A 75 12.81 19.87 4.39
N THR A 76 12.17 18.75 4.74
CA THR A 76 12.30 17.49 3.98
C THR A 76 11.71 17.66 2.58
N LYS A 77 12.49 17.30 1.55
CA LYS A 77 12.07 17.33 0.14
C LYS A 77 10.95 16.32 -0.14
N ASP A 78 10.01 16.65 -1.04
CA ASP A 78 8.78 15.88 -1.30
C ASP A 78 9.06 14.40 -1.55
N LYS A 79 10.06 14.08 -2.39
CA LYS A 79 10.43 12.70 -2.73
C LYS A 79 10.91 11.83 -1.56
N TYR A 80 11.21 12.42 -0.40
CA TYR A 80 11.64 11.70 0.81
C TYR A 80 10.56 11.68 1.89
N VAL A 81 9.41 12.32 1.66
CA VAL A 81 8.29 12.34 2.59
C VAL A 81 7.51 11.03 2.48
N ASN A 82 7.38 10.31 3.59
CA ASN A 82 6.66 9.04 3.66
C ASN A 82 5.54 9.13 4.70
N LYS A 83 4.52 9.96 4.43
CA LYS A 83 3.38 10.22 5.33
C LYS A 83 2.03 9.63 4.85
N GLY A 84 2.08 8.73 3.87
CA GLY A 84 0.90 8.12 3.24
C GLY A 84 0.64 8.67 1.83
N PRO A 85 -0.28 8.05 1.09
CA PRO A 85 -0.64 8.48 -0.27
C PRO A 85 -1.15 9.92 -0.28
N HIS A 86 -0.81 10.67 -1.33
CA HIS A 86 -1.15 12.10 -1.49
C HIS A 86 -0.56 13.07 -0.44
N ARG A 87 0.50 12.65 0.28
CA ARG A 87 1.23 13.48 1.23
C ARG A 87 2.69 13.67 0.76
N PRO A 88 3.28 14.87 0.90
CA PRO A 88 2.76 16.05 1.59
C PRO A 88 1.65 16.75 0.81
N CYS A 89 0.74 17.43 1.52
CA CYS A 89 -0.36 18.19 0.92
C CYS A 89 0.17 19.41 0.15
N PHE A 90 1.24 20.03 0.66
CA PHE A 90 1.92 21.14 0.02
C PHE A 90 3.32 20.72 -0.41
N ASN A 91 3.70 21.09 -1.62
CA ASN A 91 5.06 20.84 -2.10
C ASN A 91 6.10 21.57 -1.24
N GLU A 92 7.36 21.15 -1.34
CA GLU A 92 8.47 21.67 -0.54
C GLU A 92 8.65 23.20 -0.63
N GLN A 93 8.27 23.82 -1.75
CA GLN A 93 8.41 25.24 -2.00
C GLN A 93 7.34 26.04 -1.25
N LEU A 94 6.09 25.60 -1.33
CA LEU A 94 4.98 26.19 -0.59
C LEU A 94 5.19 26.06 0.92
N ARG A 95 5.69 24.91 1.38
CA ARG A 95 6.07 24.70 2.79
C ARG A 95 7.18 25.67 3.22
N ALA A 96 8.20 25.86 2.37
CA ALA A 96 9.28 26.82 2.63
C ALA A 96 8.78 28.26 2.73
N GLU A 97 7.89 28.66 1.84
CA GLU A 97 7.27 30.00 1.85
C GLU A 97 6.45 30.22 3.12
N ALA A 98 5.62 29.26 3.51
CA ALA A 98 4.79 29.33 4.71
C ALA A 98 5.64 29.48 5.99
N ILE A 99 6.71 28.70 6.13
CA ILE A 99 7.61 28.77 7.27
C ILE A 99 8.40 30.09 7.26
N ALA A 100 8.91 30.51 6.10
CA ALA A 100 9.67 31.75 5.99
C ALA A 100 8.81 33.00 6.32
N ALA A 101 7.50 32.94 6.11
CA ALA A 101 6.58 34.00 6.51
C ALA A 101 6.48 34.19 8.05
N LEU A 102 6.89 33.20 8.84
CA LEU A 102 6.84 33.29 10.30
C LEU A 102 7.88 34.26 10.84
N HIS A 103 7.47 35.09 11.80
CA HIS A 103 8.33 36.08 12.44
C HIS A 103 9.56 35.45 13.11
N CYS A 104 9.40 34.31 13.80
CA CYS A 104 10.47 33.66 14.56
C CYS A 104 11.52 32.94 13.71
N THR A 105 11.27 32.73 12.41
CA THR A 105 12.20 32.04 11.52
C THR A 105 13.12 33.03 10.81
N ASP A 106 14.44 32.87 10.92
CA ASP A 106 15.41 33.73 10.23
C ASP A 106 15.81 33.16 8.86
N TYR A 107 16.01 31.84 8.78
CA TYR A 107 16.38 31.18 7.54
C TYR A 107 15.61 29.88 7.31
N VAL A 108 15.29 29.61 6.06
CA VAL A 108 14.67 28.37 5.59
C VAL A 108 15.51 27.74 4.49
N VAL A 109 15.72 26.43 4.54
CA VAL A 109 16.44 25.68 3.52
C VAL A 109 15.77 24.35 3.20
N ILE A 110 15.77 23.94 1.93
CA ILE A 110 15.23 22.65 1.52
C ILE A 110 16.36 21.60 1.59
N ASN A 111 16.14 20.55 2.37
CA ASN A 111 17.07 19.45 2.55
C ASN A 111 17.29 18.69 1.22
N ARG A 112 18.54 18.35 0.90
CA ARG A 112 18.88 17.58 -0.30
C ARG A 112 18.86 16.06 -0.07
N TRP A 113 18.87 15.63 1.19
CA TRP A 113 19.09 14.24 1.60
C TRP A 113 17.85 13.59 2.22
N PRO A 114 17.80 12.25 2.33
CA PRO A 114 16.70 11.53 2.99
C PRO A 114 16.61 11.79 4.51
N THR A 115 17.70 12.22 5.15
CA THR A 115 17.78 12.51 6.59
C THR A 115 18.34 13.91 6.82
N ALA A 116 18.30 14.41 8.06
CA ALA A 116 18.87 15.73 8.39
C ALA A 116 20.40 15.71 8.57
N VAL A 117 21.04 14.53 8.56
CA VAL A 117 22.45 14.34 8.98
C VAL A 117 23.42 15.25 8.22
N GLU A 118 23.36 15.27 6.89
CA GLU A 118 24.22 16.10 6.06
C GLU A 118 23.89 17.59 6.22
N THR A 119 22.61 17.91 6.37
CA THR A 119 22.16 19.28 6.64
C THR A 119 22.72 19.81 7.96
N ILE A 120 22.70 18.99 9.02
CA ILE A 120 23.30 19.31 10.33
C ILE A 120 24.80 19.53 10.18
N LYS A 121 25.51 18.66 9.44
CA LYS A 121 26.95 18.79 9.20
C LYS A 121 27.34 20.08 8.46
N LEU A 122 26.46 20.59 7.60
CA LEU A 122 26.65 21.85 6.88
C LEU A 122 26.31 23.07 7.74
N ILE A 123 25.18 23.05 8.45
CA ILE A 123 24.72 24.18 9.29
C ILE A 123 25.63 24.32 10.52
N LYS A 124 26.09 23.20 11.09
CA LYS A 124 26.82 23.09 12.35
C LYS A 124 26.12 23.88 13.48
N PRO A 125 24.87 23.52 13.83
CA PRO A 125 24.11 24.28 14.81
C PRO A 125 24.73 24.18 16.20
N HIS A 126 24.53 25.19 17.04
CA HIS A 126 24.86 25.09 18.47
C HIS A 126 23.80 24.30 19.22
N LEU A 127 22.55 24.39 18.75
CA LEU A 127 21.43 23.62 19.29
C LEU A 127 20.58 23.08 18.15
N TYR A 128 20.26 21.79 18.20
CA TYR A 128 19.28 21.16 17.34
C TYR A 128 18.02 20.87 18.16
N VAL A 129 16.88 21.43 17.73
CA VAL A 129 15.65 21.40 18.52
C VAL A 129 14.62 20.48 17.87
N LYS A 130 14.04 19.57 18.66
CA LYS A 130 12.99 18.63 18.26
C LYS A 130 11.74 18.77 19.14
N GLY A 131 10.61 18.23 18.66
CA GLY A 131 9.39 18.12 19.45
C GLY A 131 9.51 17.05 20.55
N ASP A 132 8.68 17.14 21.58
CA ASP A 132 8.70 16.23 22.74
C ASP A 132 8.42 14.77 22.37
N GLU A 133 7.71 14.54 21.26
CA GLU A 133 7.38 13.20 20.75
C GLU A 133 8.61 12.37 20.37
N TYR A 134 9.78 13.00 20.25
CA TYR A 134 11.06 12.40 19.92
C TYR A 134 11.98 12.15 21.13
N GLN A 135 11.52 12.43 22.36
CA GLN A 135 12.30 12.16 23.57
C GLN A 135 12.46 10.66 23.87
N ASP A 136 11.49 9.82 23.46
CA ASP A 136 11.60 8.36 23.56
C ASP A 136 12.00 7.75 22.20
N PRO A 137 13.22 7.21 22.06
CA PRO A 137 13.68 6.55 20.83
C PRO A 137 12.77 5.39 20.38
N LYS A 138 11.98 4.79 21.28
CA LYS A 138 11.07 3.67 20.98
C LYS A 138 9.86 4.10 20.13
N ASN A 139 9.53 5.40 20.11
CA ASN A 139 8.43 5.94 19.32
C ASN A 139 8.87 6.36 17.90
N ASP A 140 10.17 6.34 17.60
CA ASP A 140 10.70 6.57 16.26
C ASP A 140 10.74 5.25 15.47
N LEU A 141 9.66 5.00 14.71
CA LEU A 141 9.53 3.88 13.77
C LEU A 141 10.68 3.78 12.75
N THR A 142 11.52 4.82 12.58
CA THR A 142 12.61 4.85 11.61
C THR A 142 14.00 4.65 12.20
N ALA A 143 14.16 4.70 13.53
CA ALA A 143 15.45 4.66 14.23
C ALA A 143 16.50 5.70 13.77
N LYS A 144 16.07 6.78 13.10
CA LYS A 144 16.97 7.77 12.46
C LYS A 144 17.35 8.92 13.38
N ILE A 145 16.67 9.08 14.50
CA ILE A 145 17.00 10.15 15.44
C ILE A 145 18.38 9.99 16.07
N LEU A 146 18.85 8.75 16.25
CA LEU A 146 20.19 8.47 16.78
C LEU A 146 21.28 9.02 15.85
N ASP A 147 21.12 8.83 14.54
CA ASP A 147 22.04 9.37 13.53
C ASP A 147 22.08 10.90 13.56
N GLU A 148 20.92 11.55 13.76
CA GLU A 148 20.83 13.01 13.87
C GLU A 148 21.51 13.51 15.15
N ILE A 149 21.32 12.83 16.28
CA ILE A 149 21.98 13.17 17.56
C ILE A 149 23.50 13.05 17.43
N GLU A 150 23.98 11.95 16.82
CA GLU A 150 25.41 11.76 16.57
C GLU A 150 25.96 12.86 15.66
N ALA A 151 25.23 13.21 14.59
CA ALA A 151 25.62 14.28 13.68
C ALA A 151 25.77 15.64 14.40
N VAL A 152 24.82 15.99 15.28
CA VAL A 152 24.85 17.24 16.07
C VAL A 152 26.06 17.27 17.01
N ARG A 153 26.31 16.17 17.72
CA ARG A 153 27.47 16.05 18.63
C ARG A 153 28.79 16.12 17.87
N SER A 154 28.87 15.51 16.68
CA SER A 154 30.09 15.52 15.85
C SER A 154 30.52 16.92 15.40
N VAL A 155 29.58 17.88 15.37
CA VAL A 155 29.85 19.27 15.00
C VAL A 155 29.93 20.21 16.21
N GLY A 156 29.94 19.65 17.44
CA GLY A 156 30.04 20.40 18.69
C GLY A 156 28.75 21.10 19.12
N GLY A 157 27.60 20.70 18.56
CA GLY A 157 26.28 21.18 18.98
C GLY A 157 25.66 20.28 20.05
N ASP A 158 24.56 20.76 20.64
CA ASP A 158 23.74 20.01 21.59
C ASP A 158 22.32 19.80 21.07
N ILE A 159 21.55 18.90 21.69
CA ILE A 159 20.14 18.64 21.37
C ILE A 159 19.22 19.13 22.47
N ASP A 160 18.07 19.66 22.09
CA ASP A 160 17.05 20.11 23.04
C ASP A 160 15.64 19.86 22.52
N PHE A 161 14.66 19.84 23.41
CA PHE A 161 13.27 19.51 23.13
C PHE A 161 12.33 20.64 23.58
N THR A 162 11.23 20.82 22.87
CA THR A 162 10.17 21.80 23.24
C THR A 162 9.05 21.09 23.98
N ASN A 163 8.42 21.78 24.94
CA ASN A 163 7.43 21.18 25.84
C ASN A 163 6.00 21.77 25.67
N ASP A 164 5.64 22.22 24.46
CA ASP A 164 4.27 22.71 24.16
C ASP A 164 3.36 21.62 23.59
N ILE A 165 2.08 21.97 23.44
CA ILE A 165 1.09 21.13 22.77
C ILE A 165 1.56 20.79 21.35
N THR A 166 1.92 19.53 21.14
CA THR A 166 2.24 18.98 19.82
C THR A 166 0.96 18.51 19.13
N PHE A 167 0.50 19.31 18.17
CA PHE A 167 -0.47 18.84 17.20
C PHE A 167 0.27 18.11 16.08
N SER A 168 -0.15 16.90 15.73
CA SER A 168 0.30 16.30 14.48
C SER A 168 -0.53 16.89 13.34
N SER A 169 0.12 17.42 12.30
CA SER A 169 -0.56 17.86 11.08
C SER A 169 -1.44 16.77 10.50
N SER A 170 -1.05 15.51 10.68
CA SER A 170 -1.84 14.34 10.31
C SER A 170 -3.14 14.24 11.11
N ALA A 171 -3.10 14.42 12.43
CA ALA A 171 -4.29 14.39 13.27
C ALA A 171 -5.27 15.53 12.93
N LEU A 172 -4.76 16.74 12.70
CA LEU A 172 -5.58 17.89 12.31
C LEU A 172 -6.24 17.70 10.93
N LEU A 173 -5.50 17.17 9.96
CA LEU A 173 -6.07 16.85 8.65
C LEU A 173 -7.12 15.75 8.74
N ASN A 174 -6.86 14.68 9.51
CA ASN A 174 -7.84 13.62 9.77
C ASN A 174 -9.08 14.12 10.50
N GLN A 175 -8.95 15.17 11.33
CA GLN A 175 -10.07 15.70 12.10
C GLN A 175 -10.92 16.71 11.33
N PHE A 176 -10.30 17.63 10.58
CA PHE A 176 -10.98 18.79 9.99
C PHE A 176 -11.06 18.79 8.46
N PHE A 177 -10.20 18.02 7.78
CA PHE A 177 -10.10 17.97 6.32
C PHE A 177 -10.11 16.55 5.80
N SER A 178 -10.67 15.63 6.58
CA SER A 178 -10.74 14.22 6.23
C SER A 178 -11.44 14.06 4.88
N PRO A 179 -10.81 13.39 3.90
CA PRO A 179 -11.49 13.01 2.65
C PRO A 179 -12.54 11.92 2.90
N PHE A 180 -12.61 11.38 4.12
CA PHE A 180 -13.52 10.29 4.49
C PHE A 180 -14.93 10.78 4.77
N SER A 181 -15.91 9.94 4.42
CA SER A 181 -17.30 10.14 4.82
C SER A 181 -17.48 10.04 6.35
N ASP A 182 -18.56 10.62 6.86
CA ASP A 182 -18.94 10.53 8.29
C ASP A 182 -19.03 9.07 8.77
N GLU A 183 -19.45 8.16 7.88
CA GLU A 183 -19.50 6.73 8.13
C GLU A 183 -18.12 6.14 8.43
N VAL A 184 -17.12 6.44 7.60
CA VAL A 184 -15.74 5.99 7.78
C VAL A 184 -15.12 6.63 9.03
N ILE A 185 -15.35 7.92 9.28
CA ILE A 185 -14.86 8.61 10.49
C ILE A 185 -15.45 7.95 11.75
N THR A 186 -16.75 7.65 11.75
CA THR A 186 -17.43 6.96 12.85
C THR A 186 -16.85 5.56 13.08
N TYR A 187 -16.62 4.83 12.00
CA TYR A 187 -15.99 3.50 12.03
C TYR A 187 -14.58 3.56 12.64
N LEU A 188 -13.72 4.46 12.14
CA LEU A 188 -12.35 4.62 12.65
C LEU A 188 -12.33 5.02 14.12
N ASN A 189 -13.19 5.95 14.54
CA ASN A 189 -13.29 6.37 15.94
C ASN A 189 -13.72 5.22 16.87
N LYS A 190 -14.61 4.34 16.42
CA LYS A 190 -14.99 3.14 17.16
C LYS A 190 -13.80 2.18 17.29
N LEU A 191 -13.07 1.96 16.20
CA LEU A 191 -11.91 1.07 16.18
C LEU A 191 -10.79 1.57 17.10
N LYS A 192 -10.46 2.88 17.05
CA LYS A 192 -9.47 3.54 17.92
C LYS A 192 -9.76 3.39 19.42
N LYS A 193 -11.04 3.35 19.81
CA LYS A 193 -11.44 3.13 21.21
C LYS A 193 -11.24 1.69 21.68
N GLN A 194 -11.29 0.73 20.76
CA GLN A 194 -11.26 -0.69 21.07
C GLN A 194 -9.85 -1.30 20.93
N TYR A 195 -9.03 -0.78 20.02
CA TYR A 195 -7.72 -1.33 19.70
C TYR A 195 -6.66 -0.22 19.59
N SER A 196 -5.47 -0.47 20.15
CA SER A 196 -4.31 0.39 19.96
C SER A 196 -3.68 0.16 18.58
N SER A 197 -3.03 1.19 18.01
CA SER A 197 -2.28 1.09 16.76
C SER A 197 -1.26 -0.06 16.81
N ASN A 198 -0.50 -0.16 17.92
CA ASN A 198 0.47 -1.25 18.12
C ASN A 198 -0.15 -2.65 18.09
N LYS A 199 -1.37 -2.82 18.61
CA LYS A 199 -2.06 -4.12 18.55
C LYS A 199 -2.43 -4.51 17.12
N ILE A 200 -2.91 -3.55 16.32
CA ILE A 200 -3.27 -3.80 14.91
C ILE A 200 -2.02 -4.08 14.08
N LEU A 201 -0.99 -3.23 14.22
CA LEU A 201 0.29 -3.37 13.54
C LEU A 201 1.03 -4.66 13.94
N GLY A 202 0.83 -5.13 15.17
CA GLY A 202 1.41 -6.37 15.68
C GLY A 202 1.12 -7.59 14.82
N TYR A 203 -0.09 -7.71 14.24
CA TYR A 203 -0.41 -8.83 13.35
C TYR A 203 0.40 -8.82 12.04
N LEU A 204 0.74 -7.64 11.51
CA LEU A 204 1.60 -7.51 10.33
C LEU A 204 3.08 -7.70 10.67
N GLU A 205 3.49 -7.35 11.90
CA GLU A 205 4.86 -7.56 12.36
C GLU A 205 5.14 -9.04 12.67
N ASN A 206 4.26 -9.69 13.41
CA ASN A 206 4.41 -11.08 13.82
C ASN A 206 4.35 -12.07 12.64
N ALA A 207 3.71 -11.69 11.54
CA ALA A 207 3.69 -12.48 10.31
C ALA A 207 5.09 -12.70 9.70
N LYS A 208 6.09 -11.89 10.11
CA LYS A 208 7.46 -11.95 9.59
C LYS A 208 8.11 -13.32 9.76
N GLU A 209 7.73 -14.10 10.76
CA GLU A 209 8.34 -15.41 11.03
C GLU A 209 7.58 -16.57 10.35
N MET A 210 6.46 -16.30 9.66
CA MET A 210 5.63 -17.33 9.05
C MET A 210 6.25 -17.89 7.77
N GLU A 211 6.10 -19.20 7.59
CA GLU A 211 6.34 -19.92 6.33
C GLU A 211 4.99 -20.08 5.61
N VAL A 212 4.87 -19.53 4.40
CA VAL A 212 3.59 -19.47 3.67
C VAL A 212 3.68 -20.21 2.33
N LEU A 213 2.74 -21.14 2.12
CA LEU A 213 2.53 -21.79 0.83
C LEU A 213 1.38 -21.12 0.09
N VAL A 214 1.65 -20.60 -1.10
CA VAL A 214 0.62 -20.19 -2.06
C VAL A 214 0.49 -21.29 -3.10
N ILE A 215 -0.72 -21.83 -3.27
CA ILE A 215 -1.08 -22.74 -4.35
C ILE A 215 -2.19 -22.12 -5.20
N GLY A 216 -2.02 -22.15 -6.51
CA GLY A 216 -2.97 -21.56 -7.45
C GLY A 216 -2.35 -21.37 -8.83
N GLU A 217 -3.16 -20.95 -9.79
CA GLU A 217 -2.68 -20.78 -11.15
C GLU A 217 -1.82 -19.52 -11.34
N ALA A 218 -0.66 -19.68 -11.99
CA ALA A 218 0.18 -18.59 -12.43
C ALA A 218 -0.43 -17.93 -13.65
N ILE A 219 -0.62 -16.61 -13.59
CA ILE A 219 -1.22 -15.82 -14.67
C ILE A 219 -0.23 -14.73 -15.06
N ILE A 220 -0.02 -14.55 -16.36
CA ILE A 220 0.71 -13.41 -16.91
C ILE A 220 -0.30 -12.40 -17.44
N ASP A 221 -0.37 -11.25 -16.79
CA ASP A 221 -1.23 -10.15 -17.21
C ASP A 221 -0.44 -9.25 -18.15
N ILE A 222 -0.83 -9.19 -19.43
CA ILE A 222 -0.12 -8.39 -20.44
C ILE A 222 -1.00 -7.23 -20.90
N TYR A 223 -0.53 -6.00 -20.73
CA TYR A 223 -1.25 -4.79 -21.11
C TYR A 223 -0.65 -4.19 -22.37
N HIS A 224 -1.45 -4.13 -23.43
CA HIS A 224 -1.12 -3.47 -24.70
C HIS A 224 -1.74 -2.08 -24.70
N PHE A 225 -0.91 -1.06 -24.55
CA PHE A 225 -1.36 0.34 -24.60
C PHE A 225 -1.37 0.83 -26.03
N SER A 226 -2.47 1.44 -26.44
CA SER A 226 -2.68 1.93 -27.80
C SER A 226 -3.46 3.24 -27.81
N ASP A 227 -3.28 4.07 -28.84
CA ASP A 227 -4.18 5.20 -29.09
C ASP A 227 -5.35 4.72 -29.96
N VAL A 228 -6.58 5.02 -29.58
CA VAL A 228 -7.74 4.83 -30.47
C VAL A 228 -7.69 5.80 -31.65
N ILE A 229 -7.67 5.27 -32.87
CA ILE A 229 -7.68 6.07 -34.11
C ILE A 229 -9.13 6.36 -34.53
N GLY A 230 -10.01 5.37 -34.42
CA GLY A 230 -11.41 5.46 -34.84
C GLY A 230 -11.95 4.14 -35.36
N LYS A 231 -13.06 4.19 -36.11
CA LYS A 231 -13.67 3.02 -36.73
C LYS A 231 -12.97 2.65 -38.04
N SER A 232 -12.82 1.35 -38.32
CA SER A 232 -12.33 0.84 -39.61
C SER A 232 -13.24 1.25 -40.77
N GLY A 233 -12.66 1.59 -41.92
CA GLY A 233 -13.41 1.90 -43.13
C GLY A 233 -14.08 0.70 -43.79
N LYS A 234 -13.70 -0.54 -43.41
CA LYS A 234 -14.21 -1.78 -44.01
C LYS A 234 -15.17 -2.55 -43.10
N GLU A 235 -14.99 -2.43 -41.79
CA GLU A 235 -15.72 -3.21 -40.78
C GLU A 235 -16.10 -2.33 -39.58
N PRO A 236 -17.15 -2.68 -38.81
CA PRO A 236 -17.55 -1.94 -37.61
C PRO A 236 -16.64 -2.23 -36.39
N ILE A 237 -15.33 -2.25 -36.61
CA ILE A 237 -14.33 -2.51 -35.58
C ILE A 237 -13.56 -1.24 -35.22
N LEU A 238 -13.08 -1.18 -33.98
CA LEU A 238 -12.21 -0.13 -33.49
C LEU A 238 -10.77 -0.39 -33.97
N VAL A 239 -10.14 0.64 -34.54
CA VAL A 239 -8.73 0.60 -34.96
C VAL A 239 -7.91 1.37 -33.95
N THR A 240 -6.84 0.73 -33.46
CA THR A 240 -5.92 1.31 -32.50
C THR A 240 -4.50 1.31 -33.04
N LYS A 241 -3.70 2.28 -32.61
CA LYS A 241 -2.26 2.35 -32.89
C LYS A 241 -1.49 1.91 -31.65
N HIS A 242 -0.78 0.79 -31.74
CA HIS A 242 0.08 0.29 -30.66
C HIS A 242 1.09 1.34 -30.19
N LYS A 243 1.32 1.40 -28.87
CA LYS A 243 2.34 2.23 -28.22
C LYS A 243 3.41 1.38 -27.57
N TYR A 244 3.07 0.70 -26.49
CA TYR A 244 3.99 -0.09 -25.68
C TYR A 244 3.23 -1.21 -24.96
N VAL A 245 3.98 -2.18 -24.44
CA VAL A 245 3.47 -3.32 -23.71
C VAL A 245 4.07 -3.33 -22.32
N GLU A 246 3.26 -3.64 -21.31
CA GLU A 246 3.70 -3.94 -19.95
C GLU A 246 3.28 -5.38 -19.59
N HIS A 247 4.13 -6.08 -18.84
CA HIS A 247 3.91 -7.44 -18.36
C HIS A 247 3.87 -7.41 -16.83
N TYR A 248 2.91 -8.11 -16.24
CA TYR A 248 2.76 -8.20 -14.79
C TYR A 248 2.50 -9.64 -14.35
N LEU A 249 3.02 -9.99 -13.18
CA LEU A 249 2.66 -11.24 -12.51
C LEU A 249 1.25 -11.12 -11.94
N GLY A 250 0.41 -12.09 -12.26
CA GLY A 250 -0.97 -12.23 -11.83
C GLY A 250 -1.23 -13.58 -11.19
N GLY A 251 -2.45 -13.76 -10.69
CA GLY A 251 -2.85 -15.02 -10.08
C GLY A 251 -2.09 -15.32 -8.80
N ALA A 252 -1.73 -16.60 -8.61
CA ALA A 252 -0.94 -17.04 -7.45
C ALA A 252 0.41 -16.32 -7.31
N LEU A 253 1.01 -15.88 -8.41
CA LEU A 253 2.28 -15.15 -8.40
C LEU A 253 2.14 -13.76 -7.75
N ALA A 254 1.01 -13.09 -7.99
CA ALA A 254 0.72 -11.79 -7.38
C ALA A 254 0.49 -11.92 -5.88
N VAL A 255 -0.29 -12.93 -5.46
CA VAL A 255 -0.50 -13.27 -4.05
C VAL A 255 0.84 -13.53 -3.36
N ALA A 256 1.73 -14.31 -3.97
CA ALA A 256 3.06 -14.58 -3.40
C ALA A 256 3.91 -13.32 -3.26
N ASN A 257 3.92 -12.44 -4.27
CA ASN A 257 4.64 -11.16 -4.20
C ASN A 257 4.05 -10.17 -3.18
N HIS A 258 2.73 -10.20 -2.94
CA HIS A 258 2.12 -9.42 -1.87
C HIS A 258 2.56 -9.87 -0.47
N LEU A 259 2.77 -11.17 -0.28
CA LEU A 259 3.19 -11.75 1.00
C LEU A 259 4.69 -11.57 1.29
N ALA A 260 5.50 -11.46 0.24
CA ALA A 260 6.96 -11.47 0.33
C ALA A 260 7.54 -10.43 1.31
N ASP A 261 6.96 -9.24 1.37
CA ASP A 261 7.42 -8.16 2.26
C ASP A 261 6.98 -8.36 3.72
N PHE A 262 6.08 -9.31 3.97
CA PHE A 262 5.44 -9.55 5.27
C PHE A 262 5.89 -10.85 5.94
N CYS A 263 6.40 -11.82 5.18
CA CYS A 263 6.73 -13.17 5.65
C CYS A 263 8.21 -13.48 5.50
N LYS A 264 8.70 -14.49 6.22
CA LYS A 264 10.10 -14.93 6.16
C LYS A 264 10.40 -15.50 4.78
N HIS A 265 9.55 -16.41 4.34
CA HIS A 265 9.67 -17.14 3.11
C HIS A 265 8.28 -17.53 2.58
N VAL A 266 8.13 -17.47 1.27
CA VAL A 266 6.88 -17.77 0.58
C VAL A 266 7.17 -18.78 -0.51
N THR A 267 6.56 -19.96 -0.45
CA THR A 267 6.62 -20.93 -1.54
C THR A 267 5.40 -20.75 -2.44
N CYS A 268 5.61 -20.64 -3.75
CA CYS A 268 4.55 -20.59 -4.76
C CYS A 268 4.55 -21.88 -5.57
N LEU A 269 3.59 -22.77 -5.28
CA LEU A 269 3.34 -24.00 -6.02
C LEU A 269 2.27 -23.74 -7.09
N THR A 270 2.65 -23.87 -8.36
CA THR A 270 1.78 -23.52 -9.48
C THR A 270 2.05 -24.41 -10.69
N TYR A 271 1.24 -24.30 -11.74
CA TYR A 271 1.63 -24.81 -13.05
C TYR A 271 2.13 -23.71 -13.99
N LEU A 272 3.06 -24.08 -14.87
CA LEU A 272 3.47 -23.29 -16.02
C LEU A 272 3.25 -24.11 -17.30
N GLY A 273 3.24 -23.45 -18.45
CA GLY A 273 3.18 -24.14 -19.74
C GLY A 273 4.39 -25.02 -19.99
N GLU A 274 4.20 -26.11 -20.73
CA GLU A 274 5.27 -27.09 -21.03
C GLU A 274 6.49 -26.47 -21.70
N LYS A 275 6.29 -25.39 -22.50
CA LYS A 275 7.37 -24.70 -23.23
C LYS A 275 8.05 -23.61 -22.41
N LYS A 276 7.60 -23.36 -21.18
CA LYS A 276 8.24 -22.46 -20.21
C LYS A 276 8.41 -21.03 -20.71
N GLU A 277 7.51 -20.53 -21.56
CA GLU A 277 7.67 -19.29 -22.34
C GLU A 277 7.86 -18.04 -21.45
N TYR A 278 7.34 -18.08 -20.22
CA TYR A 278 7.39 -16.97 -19.27
C TYR A 278 8.18 -17.29 -17.99
N GLU A 279 8.80 -18.47 -17.88
CA GLU A 279 9.44 -18.87 -16.62
C GLU A 279 10.59 -17.93 -16.22
N GLU A 280 11.41 -17.51 -17.18
CA GLU A 280 12.51 -16.57 -16.92
C GLU A 280 11.98 -15.23 -16.39
N PHE A 281 10.96 -14.68 -17.04
CA PHE A 281 10.29 -13.45 -16.60
C PHE A 281 9.73 -13.58 -15.19
N ILE A 282 9.03 -14.69 -14.89
CA ILE A 282 8.46 -14.95 -13.57
C ILE A 282 9.57 -14.97 -12.51
N ARG A 283 10.65 -15.72 -12.74
CA ARG A 283 11.76 -15.83 -11.78
C ARG A 283 12.48 -14.49 -11.56
N GLN A 284 12.55 -13.63 -12.57
CA GLN A 284 13.15 -12.31 -12.45
C GLN A 284 12.28 -11.31 -11.67
N ASP A 285 10.96 -11.36 -11.86
CA ASP A 285 10.02 -10.40 -11.26
C ASP A 285 9.47 -10.83 -9.89
N LEU A 286 9.62 -12.10 -9.52
CA LEU A 286 9.36 -12.59 -8.17
C LEU A 286 10.36 -11.98 -7.16
N LYS A 287 9.87 -11.72 -5.94
CA LYS A 287 10.71 -11.24 -4.84
C LYS A 287 11.69 -12.34 -4.40
N LYS A 288 12.83 -11.92 -3.85
CA LYS A 288 13.97 -12.80 -3.54
C LYS A 288 13.67 -13.94 -2.55
N ASN A 289 12.69 -13.74 -1.66
CA ASN A 289 12.25 -14.73 -0.67
C ASN A 289 10.99 -15.50 -1.13
N VAL A 290 10.61 -15.38 -2.40
CA VAL A 290 9.56 -16.19 -3.02
C VAL A 290 10.22 -17.33 -3.80
N GLU A 291 9.97 -18.56 -3.38
CA GLU A 291 10.42 -19.76 -4.07
C GLU A 291 9.34 -20.24 -5.06
N LEU A 292 9.66 -20.29 -6.35
CA LEU A 292 8.77 -20.84 -7.37
C LEU A 292 8.99 -22.34 -7.57
N ILE A 293 7.93 -23.12 -7.32
CA ILE A 293 7.89 -24.56 -7.59
C ILE A 293 6.87 -24.83 -8.70
N PRO A 294 7.30 -24.95 -9.97
CA PRO A 294 6.40 -25.22 -11.08
C PRO A 294 6.10 -26.72 -11.24
N VAL A 295 4.88 -27.04 -11.65
CA VAL A 295 4.50 -28.26 -12.39
C VAL A 295 4.31 -27.86 -13.85
N TYR A 296 4.84 -28.63 -14.80
CA TYR A 296 4.73 -28.25 -16.21
C TYR A 296 3.50 -28.89 -16.85
N LYS A 297 2.57 -28.05 -17.30
CA LYS A 297 1.31 -28.49 -17.90
C LYS A 297 1.51 -28.83 -19.39
N LYS A 298 1.46 -30.13 -19.71
CA LYS A 298 1.43 -30.72 -21.05
C LYS A 298 0.33 -30.09 -21.91
N ASP A 299 0.66 -29.86 -23.19
CA ASP A 299 -0.24 -29.29 -24.19
C ASP A 299 -0.92 -27.99 -23.71
N SER A 300 -0.22 -27.21 -22.88
CA SER A 300 -0.73 -25.97 -22.30
C SER A 300 0.33 -24.87 -22.37
N PRO A 301 -0.06 -23.63 -22.71
CA PRO A 301 0.76 -22.46 -22.40
C PRO A 301 0.70 -22.14 -20.90
N THR A 302 1.61 -21.31 -20.40
CA THR A 302 1.36 -20.57 -19.16
C THR A 302 0.17 -19.64 -19.40
N ILE A 303 -0.75 -19.52 -18.45
CA ILE A 303 -1.95 -18.68 -18.63
C ILE A 303 -1.55 -17.24 -18.93
N VAL A 304 -2.03 -16.70 -20.05
CA VAL A 304 -1.89 -15.28 -20.38
C VAL A 304 -3.26 -14.63 -20.46
N LYS A 305 -3.43 -13.51 -19.76
CA LYS A 305 -4.57 -12.60 -19.91
C LYS A 305 -4.09 -11.30 -20.53
N ARG A 306 -4.30 -11.16 -21.84
CA ARG A 306 -3.85 -10.01 -22.64
C ARG A 306 -4.96 -8.97 -22.74
N ARG A 307 -4.70 -7.74 -22.29
CA ARG A 307 -5.67 -6.64 -22.24
C ARG A 307 -5.22 -5.50 -23.13
N TYR A 308 -6.11 -5.04 -24.01
CA TYR A 308 -5.87 -3.89 -24.87
C TYR A 308 -6.48 -2.64 -24.25
N MET A 309 -5.64 -1.63 -24.02
CA MET A 309 -5.97 -0.40 -23.32
C MET A 309 -5.89 0.79 -24.27
N ASP A 310 -6.87 1.69 -24.19
CA ASP A 310 -6.70 3.05 -24.72
C ASP A 310 -5.82 3.87 -23.77
N GLU A 311 -4.74 4.44 -24.31
CA GLU A 311 -3.73 5.16 -23.52
C GLU A 311 -4.23 6.51 -23.00
N TYR A 312 -5.10 7.19 -23.77
CA TYR A 312 -5.58 8.52 -23.43
C TYR A 312 -6.67 8.48 -22.34
N LEU A 313 -7.71 7.65 -22.54
CA LEU A 313 -8.84 7.48 -21.62
C LEU A 313 -8.55 6.46 -20.52
N LYS A 314 -7.44 5.71 -20.61
CA LYS A 314 -7.07 4.63 -19.67
C LYS A 314 -8.16 3.57 -19.52
N GLN A 315 -8.88 3.29 -20.61
CA GLN A 315 -9.99 2.34 -20.64
C GLN A 315 -9.60 1.00 -21.28
N LYS A 316 -10.08 -0.11 -20.70
CA LYS A 316 -10.00 -1.46 -21.29
C LYS A 316 -10.94 -1.57 -22.49
N LEU A 317 -10.39 -1.93 -23.64
CA LEU A 317 -11.13 -2.12 -24.89
C LEU A 317 -11.66 -3.56 -25.00
N PHE A 318 -10.75 -4.54 -24.88
CA PHE A 318 -11.07 -5.97 -24.86
C PHE A 318 -9.91 -6.77 -24.26
N GLU A 319 -10.16 -8.05 -23.99
CA GLU A 319 -9.14 -8.99 -23.51
C GLU A 319 -9.14 -10.30 -24.32
N VAL A 320 -7.99 -10.96 -24.36
CA VAL A 320 -7.75 -12.24 -25.02
C VAL A 320 -7.08 -13.19 -24.03
N TYR A 321 -7.58 -14.42 -23.96
CA TYR A 321 -7.03 -15.47 -23.10
C TYR A 321 -6.19 -16.43 -23.95
N GLU A 322 -4.97 -16.72 -23.51
CA GLU A 322 -4.14 -17.81 -24.04
C GLU A 322 -4.00 -18.83 -22.90
N ILE A 323 -4.87 -19.85 -22.91
CA ILE A 323 -5.02 -20.81 -21.81
C ILE A 323 -5.36 -22.21 -22.32
N ASN A 324 -5.08 -23.21 -21.48
CA ASN A 324 -5.76 -24.49 -21.49
C ASN A 324 -6.33 -24.66 -20.07
N ASP A 325 -7.66 -24.74 -19.94
CA ASP A 325 -8.40 -24.82 -18.68
C ASP A 325 -8.77 -26.25 -18.25
N ASP A 326 -8.30 -27.27 -18.99
CA ASP A 326 -8.43 -28.66 -18.57
C ASP A 326 -7.66 -28.94 -17.27
N PHE A 327 -8.04 -30.00 -16.56
CA PHE A 327 -7.26 -30.47 -15.42
C PHE A 327 -5.90 -31.03 -15.83
N LEU A 328 -4.98 -31.09 -14.88
CA LEU A 328 -3.72 -31.84 -15.02
C LEU A 328 -3.99 -33.32 -15.32
N ASP A 329 -3.13 -33.95 -16.13
CA ASP A 329 -3.18 -35.39 -16.36
C ASP A 329 -2.75 -36.18 -15.11
N ALA A 330 -2.92 -37.50 -15.14
CA ALA A 330 -2.63 -38.35 -13.98
C ALA A 330 -1.16 -38.28 -13.52
N ILE A 331 -0.20 -38.11 -14.43
CA ILE A 331 1.23 -38.05 -14.10
C ILE A 331 1.53 -36.71 -13.42
N GLN A 332 0.99 -35.62 -13.97
CA GLN A 332 1.19 -34.28 -13.46
C GLN A 332 0.48 -34.04 -12.12
N THR A 333 -0.71 -34.62 -11.96
CA THR A 333 -1.44 -34.63 -10.68
C THR A 333 -0.65 -35.39 -9.62
N GLN A 334 -0.06 -36.54 -9.96
CA GLN A 334 0.80 -37.28 -9.03
C GLN A 334 2.06 -36.47 -8.65
N GLU A 335 2.66 -35.75 -9.60
CA GLU A 335 3.77 -34.83 -9.33
C GLU A 335 3.35 -33.71 -8.37
N LEU A 336 2.21 -33.04 -8.63
CA LEU A 336 1.67 -31.98 -7.79
C LEU A 336 1.42 -32.48 -6.36
N VAL A 337 0.75 -33.63 -6.22
CA VAL A 337 0.42 -34.23 -4.92
C VAL A 337 1.70 -34.58 -4.15
N SER A 338 2.72 -35.14 -4.80
CA SER A 338 3.98 -35.49 -4.15
C SER A 338 4.73 -34.27 -3.59
N LYS A 339 4.65 -33.12 -4.28
CA LYS A 339 5.18 -31.85 -3.79
C LYS A 339 4.36 -31.34 -2.60
N LEU A 340 3.04 -31.43 -2.67
CA LEU A 340 2.14 -31.03 -1.59
C LEU A 340 2.37 -31.82 -0.29
N ASP A 341 2.66 -33.13 -0.36
CA ASP A 341 2.92 -33.98 0.82
C ASP A 341 4.04 -33.46 1.73
N VAL A 342 5.00 -32.75 1.15
CA VAL A 342 6.12 -32.12 1.86
C VAL A 342 5.73 -30.72 2.30
N LEU A 343 5.26 -29.90 1.35
CA LEU A 343 5.02 -28.47 1.58
C LEU A 343 3.94 -28.19 2.62
N LEU A 344 2.89 -29.02 2.71
CA LEU A 344 1.81 -28.83 3.68
C LEU A 344 2.30 -29.00 5.14
N LYS A 345 3.36 -29.78 5.36
CA LYS A 345 3.94 -29.99 6.70
C LYS A 345 4.87 -28.85 7.10
N GLU A 346 5.58 -28.29 6.13
CA GLU A 346 6.61 -27.28 6.34
C GLU A 346 6.02 -25.87 6.53
N ASN A 347 4.85 -25.59 5.96
CA ASN A 347 4.24 -24.26 6.01
C ASN A 347 3.25 -24.12 7.17
N ASP A 348 3.13 -22.91 7.71
CA ASP A 348 2.19 -22.56 8.78
C ASP A 348 0.83 -22.14 8.22
N LEU A 349 0.85 -21.51 7.05
CA LEU A 349 -0.30 -21.00 6.32
C LEU A 349 -0.25 -21.49 4.87
N VAL A 350 -1.38 -22.03 4.41
CA VAL A 350 -1.61 -22.41 3.02
C VAL A 350 -2.69 -21.49 2.44
N ILE A 351 -2.39 -20.82 1.33
CA ILE A 351 -3.35 -19.98 0.59
C ILE A 351 -3.64 -20.65 -0.76
N ALA A 352 -4.88 -21.10 -0.94
CA ALA A 352 -5.41 -21.55 -2.21
C ALA A 352 -6.02 -20.36 -2.97
N ALA A 353 -5.28 -19.82 -3.94
CA ALA A 353 -5.72 -18.76 -4.85
C ALA A 353 -6.24 -19.39 -6.15
N ASP A 354 -7.53 -19.72 -6.14
CA ASP A 354 -8.13 -20.62 -7.13
C ASP A 354 -8.84 -19.85 -8.23
N TYR A 355 -8.24 -19.80 -9.42
CA TYR A 355 -8.79 -19.08 -10.56
C TYR A 355 -9.62 -19.99 -11.47
N GLY A 356 -9.68 -21.30 -11.19
CA GLY A 356 -10.49 -22.28 -11.90
C GLY A 356 -9.98 -22.57 -13.31
N HIS A 357 -8.67 -22.75 -13.46
CA HIS A 357 -7.99 -23.02 -14.72
C HIS A 357 -7.18 -24.33 -14.67
N GLY A 358 -7.68 -25.31 -13.90
CA GLY A 358 -7.27 -26.71 -14.01
C GLY A 358 -6.17 -27.18 -13.07
N LEU A 359 -5.65 -26.34 -12.16
CA LEU A 359 -4.66 -26.79 -11.17
C LEU A 359 -5.30 -27.55 -9.99
N LEU A 360 -6.44 -27.04 -9.51
CA LEU A 360 -7.07 -27.46 -8.27
C LEU A 360 -8.30 -28.32 -8.56
N ASP A 361 -8.04 -29.61 -8.74
CA ASP A 361 -9.07 -30.64 -8.89
C ASP A 361 -9.64 -31.07 -7.53
N THR A 362 -10.67 -31.92 -7.54
CA THR A 362 -11.34 -32.38 -6.31
C THR A 362 -10.39 -33.10 -5.35
N HIS A 363 -9.45 -33.91 -5.87
CA HIS A 363 -8.49 -34.64 -5.04
C HIS A 363 -7.53 -33.69 -4.33
N THR A 364 -6.98 -32.72 -5.08
CA THR A 364 -6.07 -31.70 -4.55
C THR A 364 -6.77 -30.84 -3.51
N ILE A 365 -7.99 -30.38 -3.79
CA ILE A 365 -8.80 -29.60 -2.85
C ILE A 365 -9.03 -30.37 -1.55
N GLN A 366 -9.43 -31.64 -1.64
CA GLN A 366 -9.67 -32.46 -0.45
C GLN A 366 -8.40 -32.59 0.40
N LYS A 367 -7.25 -32.82 -0.24
CA LYS A 367 -5.95 -32.88 0.44
C LYS A 367 -5.60 -31.56 1.14
N LEU A 368 -5.78 -30.42 0.47
CA LEU A 368 -5.56 -29.10 1.08
C LEU A 368 -6.45 -28.92 2.31
N CYS A 369 -7.73 -29.25 2.19
CA CYS A 369 -8.67 -29.17 3.30
C CYS A 369 -8.25 -30.06 4.48
N ASP A 370 -7.78 -31.28 4.22
CA ASP A 370 -7.50 -32.27 5.27
C ASP A 370 -6.14 -32.10 5.96
N GLU A 371 -5.12 -31.63 5.25
CA GLU A 371 -3.74 -31.67 5.72
C GLU A 371 -3.10 -30.30 5.99
N SER A 372 -3.72 -29.20 5.56
CA SER A 372 -3.19 -27.86 5.86
C SER A 372 -3.34 -27.53 7.35
N LYS A 373 -2.28 -27.00 7.98
CA LYS A 373 -2.36 -26.48 9.36
C LYS A 373 -3.35 -25.32 9.48
N PHE A 374 -3.32 -24.43 8.49
CA PHE A 374 -4.28 -23.35 8.30
C PHE A 374 -4.52 -23.14 6.81
N LEU A 375 -5.76 -23.23 6.36
CA LEU A 375 -6.14 -23.05 4.95
C LEU A 375 -6.94 -21.75 4.75
N SER A 376 -6.37 -20.86 3.95
CA SER A 376 -7.06 -19.70 3.36
C SER A 376 -7.46 -19.99 1.93
N VAL A 377 -8.68 -19.63 1.53
CA VAL A 377 -9.20 -19.89 0.18
C VAL A 377 -9.79 -18.63 -0.44
N ASN A 378 -9.45 -18.40 -1.70
CA ASN A 378 -10.21 -17.57 -2.63
C ASN A 378 -10.58 -18.43 -3.83
N THR A 379 -11.83 -18.32 -4.28
CA THR A 379 -12.22 -18.78 -5.62
C THR A 379 -12.64 -17.56 -6.40
N GLN A 380 -12.10 -17.42 -7.61
CA GLN A 380 -12.43 -16.32 -8.50
C GLN A 380 -13.24 -16.82 -9.69
N SER A 381 -14.33 -16.12 -9.99
CA SER A 381 -15.08 -16.33 -11.23
C SER A 381 -14.56 -15.39 -12.32
N ASN A 382 -14.00 -15.98 -13.36
CA ASN A 382 -13.45 -15.31 -14.53
C ASN A 382 -14.41 -15.43 -15.72
N ALA A 383 -14.17 -14.66 -16.79
CA ALA A 383 -14.96 -14.76 -18.02
C ALA A 383 -14.97 -16.19 -18.61
N GLY A 384 -13.84 -16.90 -18.56
CA GLY A 384 -13.70 -18.26 -19.07
C GLY A 384 -14.40 -19.36 -18.26
N ASN A 385 -14.73 -19.11 -16.98
CA ASN A 385 -15.35 -20.10 -16.10
C ASN A 385 -16.50 -19.51 -15.28
N TYR A 386 -17.24 -18.59 -15.89
CA TYR A 386 -18.25 -17.80 -15.21
C TYR A 386 -19.32 -18.66 -14.54
N GLY A 387 -19.36 -18.68 -13.20
CA GLY A 387 -20.26 -19.53 -12.41
C GLY A 387 -19.87 -21.01 -12.28
N PHE A 388 -18.70 -21.42 -12.77
CA PHE A 388 -18.20 -22.80 -12.68
C PHE A 388 -17.09 -22.99 -11.64
N ASN A 389 -16.45 -21.90 -11.18
CA ASN A 389 -15.46 -21.93 -10.12
C ASN A 389 -16.00 -21.30 -8.82
N CYS A 390 -16.90 -22.03 -8.15
CA CYS A 390 -17.53 -21.57 -6.92
C CYS A 390 -16.80 -22.09 -5.67
N ILE A 391 -16.83 -21.31 -4.60
CA ILE A 391 -16.22 -21.65 -3.31
C ILE A 391 -16.81 -22.93 -2.69
N SER A 392 -18.02 -23.34 -3.10
CA SER A 392 -18.69 -24.55 -2.64
C SER A 392 -17.92 -25.85 -2.92
N LYS A 393 -16.91 -25.82 -3.79
CA LYS A 393 -16.00 -26.97 -4.00
C LYS A 393 -15.06 -27.24 -2.82
N TYR A 394 -14.85 -26.27 -1.95
CA TYR A 394 -14.11 -26.43 -0.70
C TYR A 394 -15.10 -26.75 0.42
N PRO A 395 -15.13 -27.96 1.00
CA PRO A 395 -16.08 -28.29 2.06
C PRO A 395 -15.73 -27.63 3.41
N LYS A 396 -14.45 -27.29 3.62
CA LYS A 396 -13.94 -26.66 4.84
C LYS A 396 -12.70 -25.82 4.55
N ALA A 397 -12.50 -24.77 5.33
CA ALA A 397 -11.30 -23.92 5.32
C ALA A 397 -11.28 -23.07 6.59
N ASN A 398 -10.12 -22.62 7.05
CA ASN A 398 -10.05 -21.74 8.20
C ASN A 398 -10.42 -20.30 7.84
N TYR A 399 -10.02 -19.85 6.65
CA TYR A 399 -10.33 -18.52 6.16
C TYR A 399 -10.81 -18.56 4.71
N VAL A 400 -11.89 -17.83 4.42
CA VAL A 400 -12.38 -17.62 3.06
C VAL A 400 -12.42 -16.14 2.78
N CYS A 401 -11.83 -15.70 1.67
CA CYS A 401 -11.95 -14.34 1.18
C CYS A 401 -12.41 -14.37 -0.28
N ILE A 402 -13.62 -13.92 -0.57
CA ILE A 402 -14.20 -13.87 -1.93
C ILE A 402 -14.90 -12.53 -2.14
N ALA A 403 -15.23 -12.16 -3.39
CA ALA A 403 -16.08 -11.00 -3.61
C ALA A 403 -17.56 -11.39 -3.54
N ASN A 404 -18.40 -10.38 -3.36
CA ASN A 404 -19.85 -10.57 -3.28
C ASN A 404 -20.42 -11.24 -4.54
N ARG A 405 -19.80 -11.04 -5.71
CA ARG A 405 -20.26 -11.67 -6.94
C ARG A 405 -20.04 -13.18 -6.93
N GLU A 406 -18.93 -13.68 -6.40
CA GLU A 406 -18.67 -15.11 -6.28
C GLU A 406 -19.62 -15.76 -5.25
N LEU A 407 -19.96 -15.05 -4.18
CA LEU A 407 -21.00 -15.49 -3.25
C LEU A 407 -22.37 -15.61 -3.93
N GLN A 408 -22.76 -14.61 -4.72
CA GLN A 408 -24.01 -14.64 -5.50
C GLN A 408 -24.05 -15.77 -6.52
N LEU A 409 -22.91 -16.08 -7.15
CA LEU A 409 -22.79 -17.19 -8.09
C LEU A 409 -22.95 -18.54 -7.40
N THR A 410 -22.42 -18.68 -6.18
CA THR A 410 -22.51 -19.91 -5.37
C THR A 410 -23.97 -20.30 -5.09
N TYR A 411 -24.83 -19.31 -4.81
CA TYR A 411 -26.27 -19.55 -4.57
C TYR A 411 -27.16 -19.37 -5.80
N HIS A 412 -26.59 -18.96 -6.93
CA HIS A 412 -27.33 -18.52 -8.11
C HIS A 412 -28.39 -17.45 -7.81
N GLN A 413 -28.13 -16.55 -6.85
CA GLN A 413 -29.07 -15.53 -6.35
C GLN A 413 -28.47 -14.13 -6.45
N ARG A 414 -29.13 -13.23 -7.18
CA ARG A 414 -28.64 -11.86 -7.43
C ARG A 414 -29.14 -10.81 -6.44
N HIS A 415 -30.28 -11.05 -5.80
CA HIS A 415 -31.04 -10.01 -5.09
C HIS A 415 -30.96 -10.07 -3.57
N PHE A 416 -30.32 -11.09 -2.98
CA PHE A 416 -30.16 -11.18 -1.54
C PHE A 416 -29.12 -10.19 -1.05
N SER A 417 -29.33 -9.65 0.14
CA SER A 417 -28.32 -8.83 0.80
C SER A 417 -27.07 -9.67 1.10
N VAL A 418 -25.92 -9.01 1.20
CA VAL A 418 -24.66 -9.69 1.59
C VAL A 418 -24.82 -10.35 2.96
N PHE A 419 -25.56 -9.70 3.87
CA PHE A 419 -25.82 -10.21 5.20
C PHE A 419 -26.60 -11.53 5.19
N GLU A 420 -27.68 -11.62 4.42
CA GLU A 420 -28.47 -12.85 4.29
C GLU A 420 -27.65 -13.96 3.65
N GLN A 421 -26.92 -13.67 2.57
CA GLN A 421 -26.08 -14.65 1.90
C GLN A 421 -24.97 -15.16 2.82
N LEU A 422 -24.27 -14.27 3.52
CA LEU A 422 -23.20 -14.64 4.46
C LEU A 422 -23.73 -15.43 5.67
N THR A 423 -24.94 -15.12 6.12
CA THR A 423 -25.61 -15.86 7.19
C THR A 423 -25.97 -17.29 6.77
N ASN A 424 -26.38 -17.51 5.53
CA ASN A 424 -26.60 -18.86 5.01
C ASN A 424 -25.27 -19.58 4.76
N PHE A 425 -24.32 -18.88 4.14
CA PHE A 425 -23.00 -19.40 3.81
C PHE A 425 -22.21 -19.89 5.01
N SER A 426 -22.27 -19.16 6.13
CA SER A 426 -21.68 -19.59 7.40
C SER A 426 -22.36 -20.79 8.08
N LYS A 427 -23.56 -21.20 7.63
CA LYS A 427 -24.25 -22.40 8.10
C LYS A 427 -24.03 -23.59 7.18
N ASP A 428 -23.97 -23.33 5.88
CA ASP A 428 -23.90 -24.37 4.84
C ASP A 428 -22.49 -24.97 4.74
N PHE A 429 -21.45 -24.22 5.14
CA PHE A 429 -20.05 -24.62 5.05
C PHE A 429 -19.31 -24.46 6.37
N ASN A 430 -18.28 -25.30 6.57
CA ASN A 430 -17.46 -25.26 7.77
C ASN A 430 -16.27 -24.31 7.60
N TYR A 431 -16.53 -23.01 7.76
CA TYR A 431 -15.53 -21.96 7.70
C TYR A 431 -15.41 -21.19 9.01
N ASP A 432 -14.20 -21.03 9.55
CA ASP A 432 -13.99 -20.33 10.83
C ASP A 432 -14.13 -18.81 10.68
N CYS A 433 -13.61 -18.27 9.58
CA CYS A 433 -13.71 -16.86 9.26
C CYS A 433 -13.96 -16.64 7.76
N ILE A 434 -14.87 -15.72 7.43
CA ILE A 434 -15.28 -15.43 6.06
C ILE A 434 -15.23 -13.92 5.85
N THR A 435 -14.57 -13.49 4.77
CA THR A 435 -14.48 -12.12 4.31
C THR A 435 -15.11 -11.98 2.93
N ILE A 436 -16.08 -11.07 2.81
CA ILE A 436 -16.73 -10.76 1.55
C ILE A 436 -16.37 -9.33 1.14
N THR A 437 -15.63 -9.19 0.04
CA THR A 437 -15.32 -7.88 -0.54
C THR A 437 -16.50 -7.39 -1.41
N SER A 438 -16.89 -6.13 -1.23
CA SER A 438 -18.09 -5.56 -1.87
C SER A 438 -17.82 -4.21 -2.57
N GLY A 439 -16.60 -4.01 -3.04
CA GLY A 439 -16.19 -2.82 -3.79
C GLY A 439 -16.54 -1.53 -3.06
N LYS A 440 -17.42 -0.70 -3.64
CA LYS A 440 -17.84 0.59 -3.05
C LYS A 440 -18.56 0.47 -1.70
N LYS A 441 -19.07 -0.72 -1.35
CA LYS A 441 -19.69 -0.99 -0.04
C LYS A 441 -18.67 -1.42 1.02
N GLY A 442 -17.40 -1.55 0.66
CA GLY A 442 -16.33 -1.99 1.57
C GLY A 442 -16.30 -3.51 1.70
N LEU A 443 -16.30 -4.01 2.94
CA LEU A 443 -15.97 -5.39 3.24
C LEU A 443 -16.77 -5.89 4.46
N TYR A 444 -17.21 -7.15 4.41
CA TYR A 444 -17.96 -7.81 5.49
C TYR A 444 -17.15 -8.98 6.04
N VAL A 445 -16.96 -9.06 7.35
CA VAL A 445 -16.25 -10.16 8.02
C VAL A 445 -17.18 -10.88 8.98
N TYR A 446 -17.28 -12.19 8.79
CA TYR A 446 -17.88 -13.13 9.73
C TYR A 446 -16.76 -13.92 10.41
N LYS A 447 -16.82 -14.07 11.73
CA LYS A 447 -15.95 -14.94 12.52
C LYS A 447 -16.79 -15.54 13.66
N GLN A 448 -16.55 -16.81 14.01
CA GLN A 448 -17.28 -17.58 15.03
C GLN A 448 -17.82 -16.71 16.18
N GLU A 449 -19.15 -16.51 16.21
CA GLU A 449 -20.03 -15.77 17.16
C GLU A 449 -21.29 -15.16 16.48
N ARG A 450 -21.52 -15.43 15.19
CA ARG A 450 -22.67 -14.97 14.39
C ARG A 450 -22.79 -13.46 14.20
N ARG A 451 -21.77 -12.68 14.56
CA ARG A 451 -21.76 -11.24 14.27
C ARG A 451 -21.00 -10.98 12.97
N ILE A 452 -21.70 -10.39 12.00
CA ILE A 452 -21.09 -9.85 10.80
C ILE A 452 -20.61 -8.44 11.12
N HIS A 453 -19.33 -8.19 10.87
CA HIS A 453 -18.70 -6.89 11.02
C HIS A 453 -18.55 -6.25 9.65
N GLU A 454 -19.06 -5.03 9.51
CA GLU A 454 -18.96 -4.24 8.30
C GLU A 454 -17.83 -3.22 8.44
N ALA A 455 -16.98 -3.14 7.43
CA ALA A 455 -15.99 -2.10 7.26
C ALA A 455 -16.37 -1.29 6.01
N PRO A 456 -16.65 0.03 6.13
CA PRO A 456 -17.04 0.86 5.00
C PRO A 456 -15.86 1.07 4.04
N ALA A 457 -16.12 1.30 2.76
CA ALA A 457 -15.05 1.52 1.77
C ALA A 457 -14.24 2.78 2.08
N PHE A 458 -12.92 2.64 2.21
CA PHE A 458 -12.02 3.78 2.37
C PHE A 458 -11.69 4.33 0.98
N ASN A 459 -12.61 5.11 0.39
CA ASN A 459 -12.45 5.55 -1.00
C ASN A 459 -11.25 6.50 -1.18
N PHE A 460 -10.25 6.00 -1.89
CA PHE A 460 -9.23 6.80 -2.58
C PHE A 460 -9.29 6.42 -4.06
N ASN A 461 -9.12 7.39 -4.95
CA ASN A 461 -9.35 7.29 -6.41
C ASN A 461 -9.09 5.88 -7.01
N VAL A 462 -10.10 5.29 -7.63
CA VAL A 462 -10.00 3.97 -8.27
C VAL A 462 -9.32 4.10 -9.64
N VAL A 463 -8.15 3.50 -9.79
CA VAL A 463 -7.38 3.43 -11.04
C VAL A 463 -7.68 2.13 -11.77
N ASP A 464 -7.46 0.99 -11.11
CA ASP A 464 -7.81 -0.34 -11.63
C ASP A 464 -8.27 -1.23 -10.47
N ARG A 465 -9.17 -2.18 -10.73
CA ARG A 465 -9.65 -3.13 -9.73
C ARG A 465 -8.99 -4.50 -9.83
N VAL A 466 -8.23 -4.76 -10.90
CA VAL A 466 -7.53 -6.04 -11.11
C VAL A 466 -6.52 -6.24 -9.98
N GLY A 467 -6.53 -7.43 -9.36
CA GLY A 467 -5.58 -7.80 -8.31
C GLY A 467 -5.91 -7.31 -6.89
N SER A 468 -6.91 -6.44 -6.71
CA SER A 468 -7.23 -5.93 -5.37
C SER A 468 -7.77 -7.02 -4.43
N GLY A 469 -8.53 -7.99 -4.97
CA GLY A 469 -8.96 -9.17 -4.22
C GLY A 469 -7.79 -10.06 -3.78
N ASP A 470 -6.78 -10.21 -4.64
CA ASP A 470 -5.56 -10.99 -4.38
C ASP A 470 -4.75 -10.35 -3.25
N ALA A 471 -4.59 -9.02 -3.28
CA ALA A 471 -3.93 -8.27 -2.22
C ALA A 471 -4.68 -8.39 -0.88
N VAL A 472 -6.02 -8.26 -0.89
CA VAL A 472 -6.83 -8.42 0.31
C VAL A 472 -6.66 -9.83 0.87
N LEU A 473 -6.86 -10.87 0.06
CA LEU A 473 -6.68 -12.27 0.45
C LEU A 473 -5.30 -12.50 1.09
N ALA A 474 -4.24 -12.04 0.44
CA ALA A 474 -2.86 -12.23 0.91
C ALA A 474 -2.67 -11.68 2.33
N ILE A 475 -2.98 -10.41 2.53
CA ILE A 475 -2.68 -9.73 3.80
C ILE A 475 -3.65 -10.12 4.91
N THR A 476 -4.94 -10.31 4.61
CA THR A 476 -5.90 -10.72 5.63
C THR A 476 -5.75 -12.17 6.05
N SER A 477 -5.21 -13.04 5.20
CA SER A 477 -4.87 -14.42 5.57
C SER A 477 -3.83 -14.48 6.69
N LEU A 478 -2.82 -13.59 6.66
CA LEU A 478 -1.83 -13.48 7.75
C LEU A 478 -2.47 -13.11 9.08
N CYS A 479 -3.46 -12.21 9.03
CA CYS A 479 -4.20 -11.79 10.22
C CYS A 479 -5.10 -12.92 10.73
N ALA A 480 -5.82 -13.61 9.83
CA ALA A 480 -6.71 -14.70 10.18
C ALA A 480 -5.96 -15.90 10.79
N ALA A 481 -4.78 -16.24 10.25
CA ALA A 481 -3.93 -17.31 10.76
C ALA A 481 -3.40 -17.05 12.18
N GLN A 482 -3.33 -15.78 12.58
CA GLN A 482 -2.96 -15.34 13.93
C GLN A 482 -4.19 -15.08 14.82
N ASP A 483 -5.36 -15.59 14.42
CA ASP A 483 -6.62 -15.44 15.13
C ASP A 483 -7.04 -13.98 15.39
N ALA A 484 -6.70 -13.05 14.49
CA ALA A 484 -7.07 -11.65 14.64
C ALA A 484 -8.60 -11.45 14.73
N PRO A 485 -9.10 -10.50 15.54
CA PRO A 485 -10.52 -10.14 15.58
C PRO A 485 -11.08 -9.75 14.22
N SER A 486 -12.35 -10.04 13.99
CA SER A 486 -13.07 -9.71 12.75
C SER A 486 -13.02 -8.22 12.39
N GLU A 487 -13.03 -7.31 13.39
CA GLU A 487 -12.90 -5.88 13.12
C GLU A 487 -11.50 -5.51 12.61
N ILE A 488 -10.45 -6.17 13.09
CA ILE A 488 -9.07 -5.93 12.66
C ILE A 488 -8.86 -6.47 11.25
N ILE A 489 -9.33 -7.71 10.98
CA ILE A 489 -9.31 -8.29 9.63
C ILE A 489 -10.06 -7.38 8.65
N GLY A 490 -11.25 -6.92 9.02
CA GLY A 490 -12.07 -6.06 8.18
C GLY A 490 -11.42 -4.69 7.93
N PHE A 491 -10.82 -4.09 8.96
CA PHE A 491 -10.09 -2.83 8.83
C PHE A 491 -8.88 -2.96 7.91
N ILE A 492 -7.97 -3.90 8.18
CA ILE A 492 -6.75 -4.11 7.37
C ILE A 492 -7.14 -4.45 5.94
N GLY A 493 -8.11 -5.35 5.74
CA GLY A 493 -8.60 -5.71 4.41
C GLY A 493 -9.14 -4.51 3.63
N ASN A 494 -9.81 -3.56 4.29
CA ASN A 494 -10.29 -2.35 3.63
C ASN A 494 -9.15 -1.40 3.24
N VAL A 495 -8.16 -1.20 4.12
CA VAL A 495 -6.98 -0.38 3.81
C VAL A 495 -6.22 -0.97 2.62
N VAL A 496 -5.98 -2.29 2.64
CA VAL A 496 -5.30 -3.01 1.55
C VAL A 496 -6.08 -2.91 0.26
N GLY A 497 -7.40 -3.16 0.29
CA GLY A 497 -8.25 -3.03 -0.89
C GLY A 497 -8.23 -1.62 -1.47
N ALA A 498 -8.26 -0.60 -0.62
CA ALA A 498 -8.22 0.81 -1.02
C ALA A 498 -6.87 1.22 -1.64
N GLU A 499 -5.75 0.74 -1.11
CA GLU A 499 -4.42 0.97 -1.72
C GLU A 499 -4.28 0.23 -3.06
N ALA A 500 -4.70 -1.04 -3.10
CA ALA A 500 -4.57 -1.87 -4.29
C ALA A 500 -5.38 -1.34 -5.47
N VAL A 501 -6.59 -0.78 -5.25
CA VAL A 501 -7.38 -0.20 -6.34
C VAL A 501 -6.79 1.10 -6.92
N GLY A 502 -5.83 1.72 -6.23
CA GLY A 502 -5.07 2.87 -6.72
C GLY A 502 -3.91 2.50 -7.66
N ILE A 503 -3.63 1.20 -7.83
CA ILE A 503 -2.53 0.68 -8.63
C ILE A 503 -3.11 0.08 -9.93
N MET A 504 -2.42 0.29 -11.05
CA MET A 504 -2.81 -0.32 -12.32
C MET A 504 -2.34 -1.78 -12.38
N GLY A 505 -3.28 -2.72 -12.43
CA GLY A 505 -2.98 -4.15 -12.34
C GLY A 505 -2.08 -4.47 -11.14
N ASN A 506 -1.12 -5.37 -11.34
CA ASN A 506 -0.13 -5.73 -10.32
C ASN A 506 1.22 -5.02 -10.55
N LYS A 507 1.19 -3.75 -11.00
CA LYS A 507 2.41 -2.97 -11.26
C LYS A 507 3.29 -2.79 -10.03
N ASN A 508 2.67 -2.66 -8.87
CA ASN A 508 3.34 -2.62 -7.59
C ASN A 508 2.61 -3.57 -6.63
N PHE A 509 3.37 -4.18 -5.74
CA PHE A 509 2.82 -5.03 -4.69
C PHE A 509 2.80 -4.26 -3.36
N MET A 510 1.88 -4.64 -2.47
CA MET A 510 1.79 -4.13 -1.10
C MET A 510 3.16 -4.17 -0.41
N GLY A 511 3.64 -2.99 0.04
CA GLY A 511 4.86 -2.88 0.83
C GLY A 511 4.53 -2.76 2.31
N LYS A 512 5.17 -3.59 3.15
CA LYS A 512 4.83 -3.69 4.58
C LYS A 512 4.95 -2.34 5.29
N ILE A 513 6.07 -1.65 5.11
CA ILE A 513 6.33 -0.36 5.76
C ILE A 513 5.34 0.72 5.31
N ALA A 514 4.98 0.73 4.02
CA ALA A 514 4.03 1.72 3.49
C ALA A 514 2.64 1.50 4.06
N LEU A 515 2.15 0.25 4.05
CA LEU A 515 0.86 -0.13 4.60
C LEU A 515 0.78 0.17 6.11
N MET A 516 1.80 -0.20 6.87
CA MET A 516 1.84 0.05 8.32
C MET A 516 1.81 1.55 8.65
N LYS A 517 2.51 2.38 7.88
CA LYS A 517 2.45 3.84 8.04
C LYS A 517 1.07 4.40 7.73
N HIS A 518 0.40 3.86 6.71
CA HIS A 518 -0.95 4.28 6.38
C HIS A 518 -1.93 3.88 7.49
N ILE A 519 -1.86 2.64 7.98
CA ILE A 519 -2.66 2.17 9.11
C ILE A 519 -2.45 3.07 10.34
N ASP A 520 -1.19 3.34 10.71
CA ASP A 520 -0.87 4.20 11.85
C ASP A 520 -1.41 5.63 11.64
N HIS A 521 -1.36 6.15 10.41
CA HIS A 521 -1.94 7.44 10.06
C HIS A 521 -3.46 7.46 10.23
N LEU A 522 -4.18 6.41 9.85
CA LEU A 522 -5.64 6.31 10.01
C LEU A 522 -6.05 6.20 11.48
N LEU A 523 -5.20 5.59 12.30
CA LEU A 523 -5.44 5.34 13.72
C LEU A 523 -5.03 6.50 14.64
N LYS A 524 -4.25 7.46 14.14
CA LYS A 524 -4.00 8.77 14.76
C LYS A 524 -5.20 9.69 14.53
#